data_AF-A0A4Y2W3A6-F1
#
_entry.id   AF-A0A4Y2W3A6-F1
#
_cell.length_a   1.000
_cell.length_b   1.000
_cell.length_c   1.000
_cell.angle_alpha   90.00
_cell.angle_beta   90.00
_cell.angle_gamma   90.00
#
_symmetry.space_group_name_H-M   'P 1'
#
loop_
_entity.id
_entity.type
_entity.pdbx_description
1 polymer ?
#
loop_
_entity_poly.entity_id
_entity_poly.type
_entity_poly.pdbx_seq_one_letter_code
_entity_poly.pdbx_strand_id
1 'polypeptide(L)'
;MRRGPSDNAIKDLFGKFERTRNVIDDRIGNVGRPRSVFTESNDDAVQQVMRQQPRTSVRSFAFHAGLTPKNGHALYYFPNLHMFPYKIQTCQPLSVNAIDARCDFANAMLQTVDFG
;
A
#
# COMPACT_ATOMS: atom_id res chain seq x y z
N MET A 1 -32.05 -10.67 24.88
CA MET A 1 -31.55 -9.50 25.65
C MET A 1 -30.02 -9.52 25.65
N ARG A 2 -29.36 -8.40 25.34
CA ARG A 2 -27.90 -8.28 25.55
C ARG A 2 -27.66 -8.14 27.05
N ARG A 3 -26.84 -9.02 27.63
CA ARG A 3 -26.38 -8.85 29.02
C ARG A 3 -25.42 -7.66 29.07
N GLY A 4 -25.53 -6.88 30.15
CA GLY A 4 -24.58 -5.82 30.43
C GLY A 4 -23.18 -6.35 30.75
N PRO A 5 -22.19 -5.46 30.87
CA PRO A 5 -20.87 -5.82 31.35
C PRO A 5 -20.93 -6.40 32.77
N SER A 6 -19.96 -7.25 33.12
CA SER A 6 -19.84 -7.79 34.48
C SER A 6 -19.35 -6.72 35.46
N ASP A 7 -19.72 -6.86 36.73
CA ASP A 7 -19.22 -5.98 37.81
C ASP A 7 -17.69 -5.88 37.84
N ASN A 8 -17.00 -6.99 37.53
CA ASN A 8 -15.55 -7.01 37.47
C ASN A 8 -15.03 -6.15 36.32
N ALA A 9 -15.64 -6.22 35.13
CA ALA A 9 -15.27 -5.37 34.00
C ALA A 9 -15.47 -3.88 34.30
N ILE A 10 -16.51 -3.53 35.07
CA ILE A 10 -16.76 -2.15 35.51
C ILE A 10 -15.69 -1.70 36.50
N LYS A 11 -15.38 -2.51 37.53
CA LYS A 11 -14.35 -2.21 38.53
C LYS A 11 -12.96 -2.07 37.91
N ASP A 12 -12.61 -2.95 36.96
CA ASP A 12 -11.33 -2.90 36.26
C ASP A 12 -11.19 -1.60 35.44
N LEU A 13 -12.29 -1.13 34.83
CA LEU A 13 -12.31 0.13 34.08
C LEU A 13 -12.05 1.34 34.99
N PHE A 14 -12.72 1.38 36.15
CA PHE A 14 -12.49 2.43 37.15
C PHE A 14 -11.05 2.39 37.69
N GLY A 15 -10.55 1.21 38.04
CA GLY A 15 -9.17 1.06 38.51
C GLY A 15 -8.13 1.46 37.46
N LYS A 16 -8.39 1.20 36.18
CA LYS A 16 -7.55 1.70 35.07
C LYS A 16 -7.58 3.23 35.01
N PHE A 17 -8.77 3.82 35.05
CA PHE A 17 -8.91 5.28 35.01
C PHE A 17 -8.21 5.97 36.18
N GLU A 18 -8.29 5.44 37.39
CA GLU A 18 -7.58 6.03 38.54
C GLU A 18 -6.06 6.01 38.37
N ARG A 19 -5.52 4.94 37.76
CA ARG A 19 -4.07 4.77 37.53
C ARG A 19 -3.53 5.64 36.41
N THR A 20 -4.19 5.66 35.25
CA THR A 20 -3.66 6.32 34.04
C THR A 20 -4.39 7.61 33.68
N ARG A 21 -5.48 7.95 34.39
CA ARG A 21 -6.43 9.01 34.03
C ARG A 21 -7.01 8.86 32.62
N ASN A 22 -6.93 7.65 32.06
CA ASN A 22 -7.35 7.34 30.70
C ASN A 22 -8.12 6.01 30.66
N VAL A 23 -9.22 6.01 29.90
CA VAL A 23 -10.07 4.83 29.69
C VAL A 23 -9.73 4.13 28.38
N ILE A 24 -9.06 4.82 27.43
CA ILE A 24 -8.71 4.30 26.10
C ILE A 24 -7.90 3.01 26.25
N ASP A 25 -8.28 1.96 25.52
CA ASP A 25 -7.48 0.75 25.41
C ASP A 25 -6.17 1.06 24.69
N ASP A 26 -5.05 0.95 25.41
CA ASP A 26 -3.71 1.17 24.88
C ASP A 26 -3.30 0.06 23.90
N ARG A 27 -4.12 -1.02 23.78
CA ARG A 27 -3.90 -2.21 22.96
C ARG A 27 -2.54 -2.89 23.20
N ILE A 28 -1.90 -2.59 24.33
CA ILE A 28 -0.62 -3.16 24.73
C ILE A 28 -0.80 -4.67 24.91
N GLY A 29 -0.14 -5.46 24.07
CA GLY A 29 -0.27 -6.92 24.03
C GLY A 29 -1.40 -7.46 23.12
N ASN A 30 -2.33 -6.60 22.67
CA ASN A 30 -3.38 -6.95 21.70
C ASN A 30 -2.99 -6.57 20.26
N VAL A 31 -1.71 -6.71 19.91
CA VAL A 31 -1.18 -6.36 18.58
C VAL A 31 -1.37 -7.46 17.52
N GLY A 32 -2.02 -8.57 17.89
CA GLY A 32 -2.18 -9.74 17.02
C GLY A 32 -0.85 -10.42 16.70
N ARG A 33 -0.88 -11.45 15.85
CA ARG A 33 0.35 -12.13 15.41
C ARG A 33 1.14 -11.20 14.48
N PRO A 34 2.47 -11.04 14.65
CA PRO A 34 3.30 -10.31 13.70
C PRO A 34 3.09 -10.86 12.29
N ARG A 35 2.87 -9.97 11.32
CA ARG A 35 2.81 -10.39 9.90
C ARG A 35 4.23 -10.69 9.42
N SER A 36 4.68 -11.93 9.62
CA SER A 36 6.06 -12.40 9.31
C SER A 36 6.51 -12.22 7.86
N VAL A 37 5.57 -11.87 6.97
CA VAL A 37 5.77 -11.78 5.53
C VAL A 37 6.27 -10.38 5.15
N PHE A 38 5.92 -9.34 5.91
CA PHE A 38 6.34 -7.95 5.68
C PHE A 38 7.69 -7.71 6.36
N THR A 39 8.74 -8.22 5.72
CA THR A 39 10.13 -7.94 6.07
C THR A 39 10.68 -6.89 5.12
N GLU A 40 11.62 -6.07 5.58
CA GLU A 40 12.28 -5.04 4.76
C GLU A 40 12.84 -5.62 3.46
N SER A 41 13.47 -6.80 3.53
CA SER A 41 13.96 -7.53 2.36
C SER A 41 12.87 -7.91 1.35
N ASN A 42 11.66 -8.28 1.81
CA ASN A 42 10.56 -8.62 0.92
C ASN A 42 9.95 -7.35 0.31
N ASP A 43 9.88 -6.26 1.07
CA ASP A 43 9.38 -4.97 0.57
C ASP A 43 10.31 -4.39 -0.51
N ASP A 44 11.63 -4.46 -0.30
CA ASP A 44 12.63 -4.05 -1.29
C ASP A 44 12.54 -4.88 -2.58
N ALA A 45 12.38 -6.21 -2.44
CA ALA A 45 12.21 -7.10 -3.59
C ALA A 45 10.95 -6.77 -4.40
N VAL A 46 9.83 -6.45 -3.74
CA VAL A 46 8.60 -5.99 -4.41
C VAL A 46 8.85 -4.69 -5.17
N GLN A 47 9.47 -3.70 -4.52
CA GLN A 47 9.74 -2.40 -5.14
C GLN A 47 10.66 -2.54 -6.36
N GLN A 48 11.69 -3.39 -6.27
CA GLN A 48 12.58 -3.65 -7.38
C GLN A 48 11.82 -4.26 -8.58
N VAL A 49 11.00 -5.28 -8.34
CA VAL A 49 10.21 -5.94 -9.39
C VAL A 49 9.24 -4.96 -10.04
N MET A 50 8.61 -4.07 -9.26
CA MET A 50 7.71 -3.06 -9.82
C MET A 50 8.44 -2.05 -10.71
N ARG A 51 9.64 -1.59 -10.32
CA ARG A 51 10.42 -0.63 -11.13
C ARG A 51 10.98 -1.25 -12.41
N GLN A 52 11.50 -2.48 -12.31
CA GLN A 52 12.19 -3.14 -13.42
C GLN A 52 11.21 -3.87 -14.35
N GLN A 53 10.14 -4.44 -13.79
CA GLN A 53 9.21 -5.33 -14.50
C GLN A 53 7.76 -5.09 -14.04
N PRO A 54 7.18 -3.91 -14.34
CA PRO A 54 5.83 -3.55 -13.88
C PRO A 54 4.72 -4.45 -14.45
N ARG A 55 5.03 -5.29 -15.45
CA ARG A 55 4.09 -6.23 -16.09
C ARG A 55 4.11 -7.63 -15.47
N THR A 56 4.99 -7.87 -14.49
CA THR A 56 5.09 -9.17 -13.83
C THR A 56 3.84 -9.46 -13.02
N SER A 57 3.22 -10.62 -13.26
CA SER A 57 2.04 -11.01 -12.50
C SER A 57 2.40 -11.31 -11.05
N VAL A 58 1.48 -11.04 -10.13
CA VAL A 58 1.63 -11.34 -8.70
C VAL A 58 1.94 -12.82 -8.45
N ARG A 59 1.36 -13.71 -9.26
CA ARG A 59 1.62 -15.15 -9.18
C ARG A 59 3.07 -15.48 -9.51
N SER A 60 3.61 -14.88 -10.57
CA SER A 60 5.01 -15.08 -10.96
C SER A 60 5.97 -14.48 -9.94
N PHE A 61 5.66 -13.27 -9.47
CA PHE A 61 6.39 -12.62 -8.38
C PHE A 61 6.44 -13.51 -7.13
N ALA A 62 5.28 -13.99 -6.66
CA ALA A 62 5.20 -14.85 -5.49
C ALA A 62 5.99 -16.14 -5.65
N PHE A 63 5.93 -16.76 -6.84
CA PHE A 63 6.70 -17.97 -7.13
C PHE A 63 8.21 -17.73 -7.03
N HIS A 64 8.72 -16.66 -7.64
CA HIS A 64 10.15 -16.33 -7.58
C HIS A 64 10.62 -15.87 -6.19
N ALA A 65 9.73 -15.24 -5.43
CA ALA A 65 10.00 -14.82 -4.06
C ALA A 65 9.81 -15.95 -3.02
N GLY A 66 9.43 -17.18 -3.44
CA GLY A 66 9.16 -18.29 -2.52
C GLY A 66 7.95 -18.06 -1.60
N LEU A 67 7.03 -17.19 -2.00
CA LEU A 67 5.85 -16.80 -1.23
C LEU A 67 4.62 -17.59 -1.66
N THR A 68 3.69 -17.79 -0.72
CA THR A 68 2.35 -18.24 -1.10
C THR A 68 1.66 -17.17 -1.95
N PRO A 69 0.76 -17.55 -2.87
CA PRO A 69 0.04 -16.56 -3.70
C PRO A 69 -0.68 -15.48 -2.89
N LYS A 70 -1.23 -15.86 -1.72
CA LYS A 70 -1.91 -14.94 -0.80
C LYS A 70 -0.95 -13.92 -0.19
N ASN A 71 0.23 -14.38 0.22
CA ASN A 71 1.27 -13.53 0.81
C ASN A 71 1.90 -12.61 -0.24
N GLY A 72 2.14 -13.12 -1.44
CA GLY A 72 2.57 -12.31 -2.58
C GLY A 72 1.56 -11.22 -2.92
N HIS A 73 0.25 -11.54 -2.93
CA HIS A 73 -0.79 -10.53 -3.16
C HIS A 73 -0.85 -9.49 -2.03
N ALA A 74 -0.70 -9.91 -0.78
CA ALA A 74 -0.64 -8.99 0.35
C ALA A 74 0.58 -8.05 0.23
N LEU A 75 1.78 -8.57 -0.04
CA LEU A 75 2.99 -7.77 -0.19
C LEU A 75 2.99 -6.86 -1.42
N TYR A 76 2.43 -7.33 -2.53
CA TYR A 76 2.44 -6.58 -3.77
C TYR A 76 1.45 -5.40 -3.72
N TYR A 77 0.27 -5.60 -3.12
CA TYR A 77 -0.82 -4.60 -3.18
C TYR A 77 -1.06 -3.79 -1.90
N PHE A 78 -0.84 -4.33 -0.69
CA PHE A 78 -1.11 -3.56 0.55
C PHE A 78 -0.14 -2.38 0.79
N PRO A 79 1.19 -2.53 0.61
CA PRO A 79 2.15 -1.47 0.93
C PRO A 79 2.55 -0.60 -0.27
N ASN A 80 2.70 -1.18 -1.47
CA ASN A 80 3.32 -0.49 -2.63
C ASN A 80 2.30 -0.10 -3.72
N LEU A 81 1.23 -0.91 -3.84
CA LEU A 81 -0.02 -0.66 -4.52
C LEU A 81 -0.52 0.79 -4.51
N HIS A 82 -1.05 1.16 -3.34
CA HIS A 82 -2.09 2.19 -3.08
C HIS A 82 -3.20 2.35 -4.15
N MET A 83 -3.22 1.48 -5.15
CA MET A 83 -3.99 1.57 -6.36
C MET A 83 -4.48 0.16 -6.69
N PHE A 84 -5.71 0.07 -7.15
CA PHE A 84 -6.19 -1.15 -7.78
C PHE A 84 -5.33 -1.48 -9.00
N PRO A 85 -4.99 -2.75 -9.28
CA PRO A 85 -4.30 -3.12 -10.51
C PRO A 85 -5.19 -2.79 -11.71
N TYR A 86 -5.04 -1.59 -12.26
CA TYR A 86 -5.71 -1.21 -13.51
C TYR A 86 -4.82 -1.60 -14.68
N LYS A 87 -5.45 -2.19 -15.70
CA LYS A 87 -4.82 -2.36 -17.01
C LYS A 87 -4.75 -0.98 -17.66
N ILE A 88 -3.60 -0.31 -17.60
CA ILE A 88 -3.35 0.82 -18.51
C ILE A 88 -3.20 0.19 -19.90
N GLN A 89 -4.25 0.29 -20.72
CA GLN A 89 -4.15 -0.05 -22.12
C GLN A 89 -3.55 1.15 -22.85
N THR A 90 -2.24 1.13 -23.07
CA THR A 90 -1.59 2.04 -24.02
C THR A 90 -1.86 1.51 -25.43
N CYS A 91 -3.02 1.84 -25.99
CA CYS A 91 -3.49 1.21 -27.24
C CYS A 91 -2.61 1.51 -28.47
N GLN A 92 -1.70 2.48 -28.43
CA GLN A 92 -0.77 2.73 -29.53
C GLN A 92 0.61 3.19 -29.01
N PRO A 93 1.71 2.48 -29.34
CA PRO A 93 3.04 3.01 -29.13
C PRO A 93 3.22 4.24 -30.02
N LEU A 94 3.66 5.36 -29.43
CA LEU A 94 3.98 6.56 -30.20
C LEU A 94 5.25 6.32 -31.01
N SER A 95 5.26 6.75 -32.27
CA SER A 95 6.49 6.84 -33.03
C SER A 95 7.37 7.95 -32.45
N VAL A 96 8.69 7.85 -32.65
CA VAL A 96 9.65 8.86 -32.19
C VAL A 96 9.26 10.26 -32.69
N ASN A 97 8.93 10.37 -33.98
CA ASN A 97 8.47 11.64 -34.57
C ASN A 97 7.19 12.21 -33.91
N ALA A 98 6.26 11.34 -33.50
CA ALA A 98 5.04 11.77 -32.82
C ALA A 98 5.30 12.21 -31.37
N ILE A 99 6.34 11.70 -30.72
CA ILE A 99 6.79 12.15 -29.41
C ILE A 99 7.42 13.54 -29.56
N ASP A 100 8.36 13.69 -30.49
CA ASP A 100 9.09 14.94 -30.72
C ASP A 100 8.13 16.09 -31.06
N ALA A 101 7.21 15.88 -32.02
CA ALA A 101 6.22 16.89 -32.40
C ALA A 101 5.33 17.34 -31.23
N ARG A 102 5.01 16.45 -30.28
CA ARG A 102 4.23 16.79 -29.09
C ARG A 102 5.07 17.55 -28.07
N CYS A 103 6.32 17.17 -27.88
CA CYS A 103 7.25 17.88 -27.01
C CYS A 103 7.50 19.30 -27.51
N ASP A 104 7.75 19.47 -28.82
CA ASP A 104 7.96 20.77 -29.45
C ASP A 104 6.74 21.68 -29.30
N PHE A 105 5.54 21.13 -29.55
CA PHE A 105 4.29 21.86 -29.33
C PHE A 105 4.10 22.29 -27.87
N ALA A 106 4.36 21.40 -26.92
CA ALA A 106 4.24 21.69 -25.49
C ALA A 106 5.23 22.81 -25.06
N ASN A 107 6.46 22.75 -25.56
CA ASN A 107 7.48 23.77 -25.29
C ASN A 107 7.09 25.14 -25.89
N ALA A 108 6.53 25.16 -27.10
CA ALA A 108 6.02 26.39 -27.71
C ALA A 108 4.85 26.98 -26.90
N MET A 109 3.92 26.13 -26.43
CA MET A 109 2.80 26.57 -25.59
C MET A 109 3.26 27.08 -24.22
N LEU A 110 4.26 26.44 -23.59
CA LEU A 110 4.82 26.90 -22.32
C LEU A 110 5.34 28.34 -22.44
N GLN A 111 6.08 28.64 -23.52
CA GLN A 111 6.56 29.99 -23.78
C GLN A 111 5.44 31.01 -23.98
N THR A 112 4.29 30.61 -24.52
CA THR A 112 3.15 31.52 -24.67
C THR A 112 2.40 31.80 -23.36
N VAL A 113 2.45 30.89 -22.38
CA VAL A 113 1.72 31.03 -21.11
C VAL A 113 2.48 31.90 -20.11
N ASP A 114 3.83 31.92 -20.16
CA ASP A 114 4.66 32.73 -19.25
C ASP A 114 4.73 34.24 -19.63
N PHE A 115 4.04 34.68 -20.69
CA PHE A 115 3.90 36.09 -21.10
C PHE A 115 2.45 36.63 -21.07
N GLY A 116 1.55 35.98 -20.32
CA GLY A 116 0.16 36.42 -20.11
C GLY A 116 -0.09 37.03 -18.74
#